data_AF-A0A2V7K1W3-F1
#
_entry.id   AF-A0A2V7K1W3-F1
#
_cell.length_a   1.000
_cell.length_b   1.000
_cell.length_c   1.000
_cell.angle_alpha   90.00
_cell.angle_beta   90.00
_cell.angle_gamma   90.00
#
_symmetry.space_group_name_H-M   'P 1'
#
loop_
_entity.id
_entity.type
_entity.pdbx_description
1 polymer ?
#
loop_
_entity_poly.entity_id
_entity_poly.type
_entity_poly.pdbx_seq_one_letter_code
_entity_poly.pdbx_strand_id
1 'polypeptide(L)'
;MVSSSIPNATVEVLTAGSLLTDSDPTHVVRTTSTDTNGNFRIAFLLPGTYVLRATPPTASGFKPALLPGGLTITTGTETQNQVIVVGP
;
A
#
# COMPACT_ATOMS: atom_id res chain seq x y z
N MET A 1 -18.75 -6.67 -7.04
CA MET A 1 -17.39 -6.24 -7.46
C MET A 1 -17.27 -4.76 -7.16
N VAL A 2 -16.73 -4.39 -6.00
CA VAL A 2 -16.52 -2.97 -5.63
C VAL A 2 -15.13 -2.82 -5.03
N SER A 3 -14.12 -2.91 -5.89
CA SER A 3 -12.74 -2.59 -5.54
C SER A 3 -12.61 -1.07 -5.45
N SER A 4 -12.85 -0.52 -4.24
CA SER A 4 -12.80 0.92 -3.98
C SER A 4 -11.33 1.37 -3.88
N SER A 5 -10.69 1.59 -5.02
CA SER A 5 -9.33 2.08 -5.11
C SER A 5 -9.23 3.49 -4.52
N ILE A 6 -8.15 3.78 -3.79
CA ILE A 6 -7.94 5.11 -3.18
C ILE A 6 -7.09 5.95 -4.13
N PRO A 7 -7.68 6.91 -4.88
CA PRO A 7 -6.91 7.71 -5.82
C PRO A 7 -6.05 8.74 -5.09
N ASN A 8 -4.85 9.00 -5.63
CA ASN A 8 -3.93 10.03 -5.15
C ASN A 8 -3.48 9.86 -3.68
N ALA A 9 -3.59 8.65 -3.13
CA ALA A 9 -3.11 8.26 -1.81
C ALA A 9 -1.60 7.96 -1.81
N THR A 10 -0.91 8.31 -0.73
CA THR A 10 0.47 7.91 -0.47
C THR A 10 0.49 6.48 0.03
N VAL A 11 1.21 5.59 -0.64
CA VAL A 11 1.36 4.19 -0.27
C VAL A 11 2.74 3.97 0.31
N GLU A 12 2.79 3.54 1.56
CA GLU A 12 4.01 3.17 2.27
C GLU A 12 4.09 1.64 2.26
N VAL A 13 5.25 1.12 1.89
CA VAL A 13 5.59 -0.29 1.95
C VAL A 13 6.35 -0.51 3.23
N LEU A 14 5.77 -1.29 4.13
CA LEU A 14 6.33 -1.64 5.41
C LEU A 14 6.76 -3.12 5.42
N THR A 15 7.67 -3.49 6.31
CA THR A 15 8.05 -4.89 6.53
C THR A 15 6.88 -5.71 7.09
N ALA A 16 6.87 -7.02 6.84
CA ALA A 16 5.87 -7.92 7.41
C ALA A 16 5.76 -7.77 8.94
N GLY A 17 4.53 -7.62 9.44
CA GLY A 17 4.23 -7.49 10.87
C GLY A 17 3.91 -6.07 11.34
N SER A 18 4.07 -5.06 10.47
CA SER A 18 3.67 -3.68 10.74
C SER A 18 2.14 -3.51 10.68
N LEU A 19 1.61 -2.64 11.55
CA LEU A 19 0.18 -2.36 11.72
C LEU A 19 -0.20 -0.97 11.20
N LEU A 20 -1.50 -0.67 11.09
CA LEU A 20 -1.96 0.69 10.71
C LEU A 20 -1.44 1.77 11.67
N THR A 21 -1.42 1.41 12.95
CA THR A 21 -0.96 2.26 14.05
C THR A 21 0.56 2.31 14.18
N ASP A 22 1.27 1.48 13.40
CA ASP A 22 2.72 1.47 13.38
C ASP A 22 3.23 2.69 12.62
N SER A 23 3.53 3.75 13.37
CA SER A 23 4.11 5.00 12.82
C SER A 23 5.64 4.94 12.78
N ASP A 24 6.23 3.76 12.97
CA ASP A 24 7.67 3.61 13.08
C ASP A 24 8.31 3.66 11.68
N PRO A 25 9.18 4.64 11.40
CA PRO A 25 9.80 4.77 10.10
C PRO A 25 10.82 3.66 9.81
N THR A 26 11.27 2.89 10.82
CA THR A 26 12.22 1.78 10.61
C THR A 26 11.58 0.60 9.88
N HIS A 27 10.25 0.45 9.97
CA HIS A 27 9.53 -0.54 9.20
C HIS A 27 9.24 -0.08 7.78
N VAL A 28 9.34 1.22 7.47
CA VAL A 28 9.09 1.75 6.13
C VAL A 28 10.26 1.38 5.21
N VAL A 29 10.00 0.43 4.32
CA VAL A 29 10.93 -0.04 3.30
C VAL A 29 10.96 0.92 2.12
N ARG A 30 9.78 1.42 1.72
CA ARG A 30 9.63 2.29 0.55
C ARG A 30 8.34 3.08 0.62
N THR A 31 8.28 4.19 -0.11
CA THR A 31 7.05 4.97 -0.29
C THR A 31 6.79 5.20 -1.78
N THR A 32 5.52 5.18 -2.16
CA THR A 32 5.04 5.44 -3.52
C THR A 32 3.70 6.17 -3.44
N SER A 33 3.14 6.56 -4.58
CA SER A 33 1.84 7.20 -4.66
C SER A 33 0.92 6.38 -5.56
N THR A 34 -0.35 6.32 -5.21
CA THR A 34 -1.39 5.78 -6.09
C THR A 34 -1.78 6.82 -7.15
N ASP A 35 -2.10 6.32 -8.33
CA ASP A 35 -2.57 7.11 -9.45
C ASP A 35 -4.06 7.47 -9.32
N THR A 36 -4.65 8.18 -10.30
CA THR A 36 -6.09 8.57 -10.29
C THR A 36 -7.04 7.37 -10.25
N ASN A 37 -6.56 6.18 -10.59
CA ASN A 37 -7.30 4.93 -10.52
C ASN A 37 -7.06 4.14 -9.22
N GLY A 38 -6.31 4.71 -8.27
CA GLY A 38 -5.86 4.06 -7.04
C GLY A 38 -4.88 2.90 -7.26
N ASN A 39 -4.31 2.82 -8.47
CA ASN A 39 -3.26 1.87 -8.82
C ASN A 39 -1.91 2.42 -8.40
N PHE A 40 -1.06 1.61 -7.81
CA PHE A 40 0.33 1.96 -7.53
C PHE A 40 1.26 0.90 -8.12
N ARG A 41 2.53 1.29 -8.28
CA ARG A 41 3.60 0.41 -8.74
C ARG A 41 4.78 0.57 -7.80
N ILE A 42 5.35 -0.56 -7.38
CA ILE A 42 6.59 -0.56 -6.63
C ILE A 42 7.55 -1.54 -7.29
N ALA A 43 8.67 -1.01 -7.74
CA ALA A 43 9.76 -1.75 -8.35
C ALA A 43 10.93 -1.86 -7.36
N PHE A 44 11.84 -2.80 -7.61
CA PHE A 44 13.08 -2.98 -6.85
C PHE A 44 12.88 -3.36 -5.37
N LEU A 45 11.86 -4.17 -5.06
CA LEU A 45 11.81 -4.84 -3.76
C LEU A 45 12.51 -6.19 -3.83
N LEU A 46 13.25 -6.49 -2.76
CA LEU A 46 13.75 -7.83 -2.56
C LEU A 46 12.58 -8.79 -2.34
N PRO A 47 12.72 -10.06 -2.70
CA PRO A 47 11.74 -11.07 -2.37
C PRO A 47 11.56 -11.16 -0.85
N GLY A 48 10.32 -11.05 -0.41
CA GLY A 48 9.95 -10.90 0.98
C GLY A 48 8.45 -10.63 1.14
N THR A 49 7.97 -10.72 2.39
CA THR A 49 6.60 -10.33 2.72
C THR A 49 6.61 -8.90 3.24
N TYR A 50 5.70 -8.09 2.71
CA TYR A 50 5.56 -6.68 3.03
C TYR A 50 4.10 -6.36 3.34
N VAL A 51 3.88 -5.26 4.07
CA VAL A 51 2.56 -4.69 4.32
C VAL A 51 2.48 -3.37 3.58
N LEU A 52 1.36 -3.07 2.96
CA LEU A 52 1.15 -1.79 2.28
C LEU A 52 0.18 -0.96 3.09
N ARG A 53 0.57 0.26 3.44
CA ARG A 53 -0.29 1.27 4.05
C ARG A 53 -0.59 2.35 3.04
N ALA A 54 -1.84 2.49 2.63
CA ALA A 54 -2.26 3.66 1.86
C ALA A 54 -2.88 4.71 2.76
N THR A 55 -2.32 5.90 2.69
CA THR A 55 -2.75 7.11 3.36
C THR A 55 -3.30 8.08 2.30
N PRO A 56 -4.64 8.17 2.14
CA PRO A 56 -5.26 9.15 1.27
C PRO A 56 -5.03 10.58 1.77
N PRO A 57 -4.99 11.57 0.86
CA PRO A 57 -4.98 12.96 1.25
C PRO A 57 -6.33 13.31 1.88
N THR A 58 -6.31 14.23 2.84
CA THR A 58 -7.51 14.68 3.57
C THR A 58 -8.61 15.20 2.64
N ALA A 59 -8.24 15.71 1.47
CA ALA A 59 -9.17 16.16 0.43
C ALA A 59 -10.01 15.03 -0.19
N SER A 60 -9.57 13.77 -0.12
CA SER A 60 -10.31 12.64 -0.71
C SER A 60 -11.40 12.09 0.21
N GLY A 61 -11.40 12.44 1.51
CA GLY A 61 -12.41 11.96 2.47
C GLY A 61 -12.29 10.47 2.87
N PHE A 62 -11.29 9.75 2.36
CA PHE A 62 -11.03 8.36 2.72
C PHE A 62 -10.18 8.24 3.98
N LYS A 63 -10.29 7.10 4.68
CA LYS A 63 -9.43 6.75 5.82
C LYS A 63 -8.18 6.00 5.34
N PRO A 64 -7.04 6.13 6.04
CA PRO A 64 -5.88 5.28 5.79
C PRO A 64 -6.22 3.81 6.03
N ALA A 65 -5.67 2.94 5.18
CA ALA A 65 -5.96 1.51 5.18
C ALA A 65 -4.71 0.69 4.83
N LEU A 66 -4.67 -0.55 5.31
CA LEU A 66 -3.66 -1.51 4.86
C LEU A 66 -4.23 -2.31 3.71
N LEU A 67 -3.36 -2.77 2.81
CA LEU A 67 -3.71 -3.85 1.89
C LEU A 67 -3.99 -5.11 2.73
N PRO A 68 -5.24 -5.57 2.80
CA PRO A 68 -5.55 -6.79 3.52
C PRO A 68 -4.94 -7.97 2.74
N GLY A 69 -4.05 -8.72 3.41
CA GLY A 69 -3.32 -9.84 2.81
C GLY A 69 -1.83 -9.61 2.60
N GLY A 70 -1.34 -8.37 2.78
CA GLY A 70 0.06 -8.05 2.54
C GLY A 70 0.49 -8.27 1.09
N LEU A 71 1.75 -7.98 0.80
CA LEU A 71 2.38 -8.14 -0.49
C LEU A 71 3.50 -9.18 -0.36
N THR A 72 3.33 -10.35 -0.97
CA THR A 72 4.40 -11.35 -1.04
C THR A 72 5.16 -11.16 -2.36
N ILE A 73 6.31 -10.50 -2.27
CA ILE A 73 7.25 -10.40 -3.39
C ILE A 73 8.02 -11.71 -3.46
N THR A 74 7.77 -12.54 -4.47
CA THR A 74 8.35 -13.90 -4.55
C THR A 74 9.66 -13.95 -5.33
N THR A 75 9.81 -13.06 -6.30
CA THR A 75 11.03 -12.75 -7.04
C THR A 75 11.07 -11.23 -7.21
N GLY A 76 12.19 -10.62 -7.64
CA GLY A 76 12.30 -9.16 -7.90
C GLY A 76 11.41 -8.66 -9.07
N THR A 77 10.19 -9.15 -9.10
CA THR A 77 9.14 -8.96 -10.07
C THR A 77 8.19 -7.93 -9.49
N GLU A 78 7.99 -6.88 -10.25
CA GLU A 78 7.07 -5.79 -9.94
C GLU A 78 5.69 -6.36 -9.65
N THR A 79 5.16 -6.16 -8.45
CA THR A 79 3.75 -6.47 -8.19
C THR A 79 2.94 -5.26 -8.60
N GLN A 80 2.27 -5.38 -9.74
CA GLN A 80 1.45 -4.33 -10.32
C GLN A 80 -0.02 -4.58 -9.99
N ASN A 81 -0.80 -3.51 -9.85
CA ASN A 81 -2.26 -3.56 -9.85
C ASN A 81 -2.94 -4.12 -8.58
N GLN A 82 -2.28 -4.03 -7.43
CA GLN A 82 -2.90 -4.33 -6.14
C GLN A 82 -3.86 -3.19 -5.74
N VAL A 83 -5.13 -3.52 -5.50
CA VAL A 83 -6.11 -2.53 -5.03
C VAL A 83 -6.24 -2.63 -3.52
N ILE A 84 -5.98 -1.53 -2.82
CA ILE A 84 -6.20 -1.42 -1.38
C ILE A 84 -7.69 -1.15 -1.16
N VAL A 85 -8.39 -2.13 -0.62
CA VAL A 85 -9.83 -2.04 -0.34
C VAL A 85 -10.02 -1.41 1.04
N VAL A 86 -10.59 -0.21 1.08
CA VAL A 86 -11.02 0.44 2.32
C VAL A 86 -12.53 0.23 2.46
N GLY A 87 -12.96 -0.37 3.56
CA GLY A 87 -14.38 -0.44 3.90
C GLY A 87 -14.92 0.95 4.33
N PRO A 88 -16.21 1.24 4.07
CA PRO A 88 -16.84 2.49 4.50
C PRO A 88 -16.80 2.71 6.01
#